data_AF-A0A4Q6C2H0-F1
#
_entry.id   AF-A0A4Q6C2H0-F1
#
_cell.length_a   1.000
_cell.length_b   1.000
_cell.length_c   1.000
_cell.angle_alpha   90.00
_cell.angle_beta   90.00
_cell.angle_gamma   90.00
#
_symmetry.space_group_name_H-M   'P 1'
#
loop_
_entity.id
_entity.type
_entity.pdbx_description
1 polymer ?
#
loop_
_entity_poly.entity_id
_entity_poly.type
_entity_poly.pdbx_seq_one_letter_code
_entity_poly.pdbx_strand_id
1 'polypeptide(L)'
;MAVKIDKKIKGYTVLTPDDRARESAAAIQAESVSRAKAEAELPVADIIHMHERIERPEVLIGSTYKIKSPLVEHAMYVTLNDIVLNSGTEHELRRPFEIFVNSKSMEHFQWIVALTRIMSAVFRKGGDVTFLVDEMKAVFDPRGGYFKAGGVYMPSLVAELGAIV
;
A
#
# COMPACT_ATOMS: atom_id res chain seq x y z
N MET A 1 36.68 48.93 43.14
CA MET A 1 37.90 48.08 43.18
C MET A 1 38.60 48.21 41.84
N ALA A 2 39.87 48.61 41.83
CA ALA A 2 40.63 48.84 40.59
C ALA A 2 41.37 47.55 40.20
N VAL A 3 41.11 47.04 39.00
CA VAL A 3 41.80 45.86 38.46
C VAL A 3 43.11 46.31 37.81
N LYS A 4 44.25 45.91 38.37
CA LYS A 4 45.57 46.14 37.76
C LYS A 4 45.83 45.05 36.70
N ILE A 5 46.25 45.49 35.52
CA ILE A 5 46.53 44.61 34.37
C ILE A 5 48.03 44.68 34.08
N ASP A 6 48.77 43.63 34.44
CA ASP A 6 50.23 43.56 34.30
C ASP A 6 50.73 43.18 32.88
N LYS A 7 49.83 42.78 31.97
CA LYS A 7 50.19 42.39 30.59
C LYS A 7 49.66 43.39 29.56
N LYS A 8 50.46 43.67 28.52
CA LYS A 8 50.03 44.52 27.39
C LYS A 8 48.84 43.88 26.67
N ILE A 9 47.69 44.56 26.69
CA ILE A 9 46.51 44.18 25.91
C ILE A 9 46.83 44.46 24.43
N LYS A 10 46.98 43.41 23.63
CA LYS A 10 47.32 43.51 22.20
C LYS A 10 46.10 43.50 21.26
N GLY A 11 44.90 43.37 21.80
CA GLY A 11 43.65 43.48 21.04
C GLY A 11 42.50 43.79 21.99
N TYR A 12 41.67 44.76 21.63
CA TYR A 12 40.42 45.06 22.29
C TYR A 12 39.33 45.17 21.23
N THR A 13 38.17 44.60 21.50
CA THR A 13 36.98 44.73 20.64
C THR A 13 35.87 45.32 21.48
N VAL A 14 35.27 46.40 20.99
CA VAL A 14 34.18 47.10 21.68
C VAL A 14 32.88 46.40 21.29
N LEU A 15 32.26 45.72 22.25
CA LEU A 15 30.96 45.07 22.04
C LEU A 15 29.88 46.14 21.89
N THR A 16 29.19 46.10 20.76
CA THR A 16 28.02 46.95 20.52
C THR A 16 26.76 46.26 21.05
N PRO A 17 25.67 46.99 21.37
CA PRO A 17 24.42 46.39 21.83
C PRO A 17 23.83 45.34 20.88
N ASP A 18 24.17 45.37 19.59
CA ASP A 18 23.82 44.35 18.59
C ASP A 18 24.60 43.02 18.76
N ASP A 19 25.81 43.03 19.32
CA ASP A 19 26.57 41.80 19.59
C ASP A 19 25.99 41.03 20.80
N ARG A 20 25.49 41.74 21.80
CA ARG A 20 24.76 41.12 22.93
C ARG A 20 23.44 40.50 22.48
N ALA A 21 22.78 41.09 21.47
CA ALA A 21 21.56 40.54 20.89
C ALA A 21 21.83 39.20 20.16
N ARG A 22 22.99 39.07 19.50
CA ARG A 22 23.43 37.82 18.84
C ARG A 22 23.78 36.69 19.81
N GLU A 23 24.38 37.00 20.97
CA GLU A 23 24.61 36.01 22.03
C GLU A 23 23.31 35.56 22.71
N SER A 24 22.33 36.47 22.91
CA SER A 24 21.03 36.10 23.45
C SER A 24 20.14 35.30 22.48
N ALA A 25 20.35 35.46 21.16
CA ALA A 25 19.67 34.65 20.15
C ALA A 25 20.24 33.21 20.04
N ALA A 26 21.51 33.01 20.41
CA ALA A 26 22.12 31.68 20.50
C ALA A 26 21.75 30.92 21.79
N ALA A 27 21.07 31.57 22.75
CA ALA A 27 20.67 30.98 24.03
C ALA A 27 19.25 30.41 24.04
N ILE A 28 18.49 30.48 22.94
CA ILE A 28 17.27 29.67 22.78
C ILE A 28 17.74 28.27 22.37
N GLN A 29 18.26 27.54 23.35
CA GLN A 29 18.31 26.09 23.29
C GLN A 29 16.86 25.62 23.17
N ALA A 30 16.41 25.41 21.94
CA ALA A 30 15.42 24.37 21.70
C ALA A 30 16.04 23.11 22.28
N GLU A 31 15.57 22.69 23.46
CA GLU A 31 15.78 21.34 23.94
C GLU A 31 15.23 20.42 22.85
N SER A 32 16.12 20.00 21.96
CA SER A 32 15.86 18.96 21.00
C SER A 32 15.69 17.70 21.83
N VAL A 33 14.46 17.44 22.27
CA VAL A 33 14.05 16.10 22.66
C VAL A 33 14.47 15.25 21.48
N SER A 34 15.47 14.40 21.69
CA SER A 34 16.01 13.58 20.62
C SER A 34 14.86 12.80 20.02
N ARG A 35 14.83 12.71 18.69
CA ARG A 35 13.83 11.93 17.95
C ARG A 35 13.71 10.50 18.52
N ALA A 36 14.83 9.97 19.02
CA ALA A 36 14.94 8.70 19.74
C ALA A 36 14.16 8.62 21.07
N LYS A 37 13.94 9.72 21.78
CA LYS A 37 13.14 9.76 23.01
C LYS A 37 11.64 9.90 22.71
N ALA A 38 11.31 10.64 21.63
CA ALA A 38 9.93 10.76 21.15
C ALA A 38 9.42 9.49 20.43
N GLU A 39 10.30 8.74 19.76
CA GLU A 39 9.99 7.44 19.14
C GLU A 39 9.95 6.29 20.16
N ALA A 40 10.56 6.44 21.34
CA ALA A 40 10.55 5.43 22.40
C ALA A 40 9.29 5.45 23.29
N GLU A 41 8.50 6.53 23.26
CA GLU A 41 7.27 6.69 24.05
C GLU A 41 5.97 6.51 23.22
N LEU A 42 6.09 6.36 21.90
CA LEU A 42 4.96 5.96 21.08
C LEU A 42 4.82 4.43 21.18
N PRO A 43 3.63 3.90 21.49
CA PRO A 43 3.38 2.48 21.29
C PRO A 43 3.60 2.23 19.80
N VAL A 44 4.71 1.58 19.46
CA VAL A 44 4.96 1.10 18.11
C VAL A 44 3.90 0.03 17.87
N ALA A 45 2.75 0.46 17.35
CA ALA A 45 1.82 -0.46 16.75
C ALA A 45 2.62 -1.16 15.65
N ASP A 46 2.86 -2.45 15.81
CA ASP A 46 3.42 -3.28 14.74
C ASP A 46 2.39 -3.28 13.61
N ILE A 47 2.50 -2.31 12.70
CA ILE A 47 1.65 -2.21 11.51
C ILE A 47 2.10 -3.34 10.60
N ILE A 48 1.30 -4.39 10.54
CA ILE A 48 1.54 -5.54 9.69
C ILE A 48 1.22 -5.13 8.25
N HIS A 49 2.23 -5.21 7.39
CA HIS A 49 2.11 -5.00 5.95
C HIS A 49 2.11 -6.33 5.20
N MET A 50 1.35 -6.40 4.11
CA MET A 50 1.31 -7.56 3.22
C MET A 50 2.71 -7.89 2.66
N HIS A 51 3.26 -9.04 3.02
CA HIS A 51 4.57 -9.52 2.54
C HIS A 51 4.64 -11.05 2.45
N GLU A 52 5.61 -11.59 1.72
CA GLU A 52 5.73 -13.04 1.42
C GLU A 52 5.75 -13.97 2.64
N ARG A 53 6.16 -13.48 3.81
CA ARG A 53 6.22 -14.25 5.06
C ARG A 53 4.91 -14.28 5.86
N ILE A 54 3.86 -13.60 5.39
CA ILE A 54 2.54 -13.68 6.05
C ILE A 54 1.98 -15.08 5.79
N GLU A 55 1.74 -15.82 6.87
CA GLU A 55 1.06 -17.10 6.80
C GLU A 55 -0.42 -16.91 6.45
N ARG A 56 -0.97 -17.87 5.70
CA ARG A 56 -2.39 -17.87 5.34
C ARG A 56 -3.23 -18.04 6.62
N PRO A 57 -4.11 -17.07 6.96
CA PRO A 57 -5.02 -17.22 8.10
C PRO A 57 -5.98 -18.40 7.93
N GLU A 58 -6.52 -18.91 9.03
CA GLU A 58 -7.52 -19.99 8.99
C GLU A 58 -8.82 -19.55 8.30
N VAL A 59 -9.21 -18.29 8.47
CA VAL A 59 -10.44 -17.70 7.93
C VAL A 59 -10.09 -16.49 7.07
N LEU A 60 -10.68 -16.44 5.87
CA LEU A 60 -10.62 -15.30 4.96
C LEU A 60 -12.03 -14.82 4.63
N ILE A 61 -12.18 -13.52 4.39
CA ILE A 61 -13.47 -12.94 4.00
C ILE A 61 -13.57 -12.99 2.48
N GLY A 62 -14.50 -13.80 1.98
CA GLY A 62 -14.70 -14.05 0.54
C GLY A 62 -15.92 -13.32 -0.03
N SER A 63 -15.78 -12.78 -1.24
CA SER A 63 -16.90 -12.30 -2.07
C SER A 63 -16.95 -13.09 -3.37
N THR A 64 -18.12 -13.60 -3.74
CA THR A 64 -18.29 -14.39 -4.98
C THR A 64 -19.15 -13.64 -5.98
N TYR A 65 -18.60 -13.44 -7.17
CA TYR A 65 -19.19 -12.73 -8.29
C TYR A 65 -19.51 -13.68 -9.43
N LYS A 66 -20.65 -13.46 -10.09
CA LYS A 66 -21.06 -14.24 -11.27
C LYS A 66 -20.81 -13.41 -12.52
N ILE A 67 -19.95 -13.91 -13.40
CA ILE A 67 -19.76 -13.36 -14.74
C ILE A 67 -20.60 -14.17 -15.72
N LYS A 68 -21.46 -13.48 -16.49
CA LYS A 68 -22.18 -14.05 -17.62
C LYS A 68 -21.93 -13.17 -18.84
N SER A 69 -21.00 -13.59 -19.70
CA SER A 69 -20.76 -12.94 -20.99
C SER A 69 -21.60 -13.59 -22.08
N PRO A 70 -22.09 -12.83 -23.08
CA PRO A 70 -22.74 -13.40 -24.26
C PRO A 70 -21.77 -14.19 -25.15
N LEU A 71 -20.46 -14.04 -24.95
CA LEU A 71 -19.44 -14.73 -25.75
C LEU A 71 -19.17 -16.17 -25.31
N VAL A 72 -19.54 -16.52 -24.07
CA VAL A 72 -19.31 -17.84 -23.48
C VAL A 72 -20.63 -18.46 -23.06
N GLU A 73 -20.81 -19.74 -23.36
CA GLU A 73 -22.04 -20.47 -23.04
C GLU A 73 -22.26 -20.61 -21.53
N HIS A 74 -21.17 -20.80 -20.79
CA HIS A 74 -21.21 -21.07 -19.35
C HIS A 74 -20.80 -19.85 -18.54
N ALA A 75 -21.57 -19.57 -17.48
CA ALA A 75 -21.19 -18.54 -16.52
C ALA A 75 -19.94 -18.96 -15.73
N MET A 76 -19.17 -17.96 -15.31
CA MET A 76 -18.04 -18.14 -14.41
C MET A 76 -18.34 -17.56 -13.04
N TYR A 77 -17.74 -18.17 -12.02
CA TYR A 77 -17.83 -17.75 -10.64
C TYR A 77 -16.45 -17.34 -10.15
N VAL A 78 -16.34 -16.11 -9.71
CA VAL A 78 -15.08 -15.51 -9.26
C VAL A 78 -15.20 -15.26 -7.77
N THR A 79 -14.43 -15.99 -6.97
CA THR A 79 -14.36 -15.80 -5.52
C THR A 79 -13.08 -15.05 -5.20
N LEU A 80 -13.20 -13.84 -4.67
CA LEU A 80 -12.08 -13.06 -4.17
C LEU A 80 -12.06 -13.15 -2.65
N ASN A 81 -10.98 -13.69 -2.09
CA ASN A 81 -10.76 -13.81 -0.66
C ASN A 81 -9.75 -12.76 -0.23
N ASP A 82 -10.14 -11.95 0.75
CA ASP A 82 -9.32 -10.89 1.27
C ASP A 82 -8.80 -11.25 2.67
N ILE A 83 -7.60 -10.76 2.95
CA ILE A 83 -7.03 -10.73 4.29
C ILE A 83 -7.30 -9.36 4.92
N VAL A 84 -7.64 -9.39 6.21
CA VAL A 84 -7.75 -8.18 7.04
C VAL A 84 -6.46 -8.07 7.86
N LEU A 85 -5.66 -7.05 7.57
CA LEU A 85 -4.45 -6.71 8.30
C LEU A 85 -4.78 -5.70 9.40
N ASN A 86 -4.11 -5.80 10.56
CA ASN A 86 -4.28 -4.89 11.70
C ASN A 86 -5.73 -4.73 12.17
N SER A 87 -6.49 -5.83 12.15
CA SER A 87 -7.90 -5.86 12.56
C SER A 87 -8.10 -5.22 13.93
N GLY A 88 -9.08 -4.31 14.04
CA GLY A 88 -9.40 -3.62 15.30
C GLY A 88 -8.45 -2.47 15.67
N THR A 89 -7.61 -2.01 14.74
CA THR A 89 -6.77 -0.81 14.90
C THR A 89 -7.15 0.27 13.88
N GLU A 90 -6.66 1.50 14.06
CA GLU A 90 -6.85 2.59 13.08
C GLU A 90 -6.20 2.29 11.72
N HIS A 91 -5.31 1.29 11.65
CA HIS A 91 -4.60 0.87 10.45
C HIS A 91 -5.17 -0.42 9.83
N GLU A 92 -6.43 -0.74 10.12
CA GLU A 92 -7.13 -1.86 9.51
C GLU A 92 -7.14 -1.71 7.99
N LEU A 93 -6.55 -2.69 7.31
CA LEU A 93 -6.43 -2.69 5.86
C LEU A 93 -6.89 -4.03 5.31
N ARG A 94 -7.82 -3.96 4.36
CA ARG A 94 -8.27 -5.13 3.61
C ARG A 94 -7.50 -5.21 2.30
N ARG A 95 -6.90 -6.37 2.02
CA ARG A 95 -6.12 -6.61 0.81
C ARG A 95 -6.53 -7.93 0.16
N PRO A 96 -6.54 -8.02 -1.19
CA PRO A 96 -6.78 -9.28 -1.86
C PRO A 96 -5.67 -10.28 -1.50
N PHE A 97 -6.05 -11.51 -1.15
CA PHE A 97 -5.12 -12.55 -0.73
C PHE A 97 -5.11 -13.73 -1.70
N GLU A 98 -6.27 -14.19 -2.14
CA GLU A 98 -6.38 -15.23 -3.17
C GLU A 98 -7.66 -15.06 -3.99
N ILE A 99 -7.61 -15.46 -5.25
CA ILE A 99 -8.74 -15.42 -6.18
C ILE A 99 -8.95 -16.82 -6.73
N PHE A 100 -10.21 -17.22 -6.88
CA PHE A 100 -10.61 -18.47 -7.51
C PHE A 100 -11.59 -18.18 -8.64
N VAL A 101 -11.27 -18.63 -9.85
CA VAL A 101 -12.18 -18.54 -10.99
C VAL A 101 -12.62 -19.94 -11.37
N ASN A 102 -13.91 -20.21 -11.26
CA ASN A 102 -14.52 -21.49 -11.61
C ASN A 102 -15.47 -21.35 -12.80
N SER A 103 -15.46 -22.33 -13.70
CA SER A 103 -16.33 -22.37 -14.87
C SER A 103 -16.70 -23.82 -15.20
N LYS A 104 -17.90 -24.01 -15.75
CA LYS A 104 -18.28 -25.30 -16.37
C LYS A 104 -17.70 -25.47 -17.78
N SER A 105 -17.22 -24.40 -18.41
CA SER A 105 -16.61 -24.47 -19.73
C SER A 105 -15.22 -25.10 -19.65
N MET A 106 -15.02 -26.17 -20.42
CA MET A 106 -13.72 -26.83 -20.58
C MET A 106 -12.81 -26.08 -21.56
N GLU A 107 -13.36 -25.23 -22.43
CA GLU A 107 -12.63 -24.52 -23.50
C GLU A 107 -11.52 -23.62 -22.96
N HIS A 108 -11.76 -22.97 -21.81
CA HIS A 108 -10.82 -22.04 -21.20
C HIS A 108 -10.21 -22.55 -19.90
N PHE A 109 -10.41 -23.83 -19.57
CA PHE A 109 -10.06 -24.40 -18.27
C PHE A 109 -8.58 -24.20 -17.91
N GLN A 110 -7.65 -24.51 -18.83
CA GLN A 110 -6.21 -24.41 -18.56
C GLN A 110 -5.77 -22.98 -18.25
N TRP A 111 -6.25 -22.01 -19.03
CA TRP A 111 -5.93 -20.58 -18.86
C TRP A 111 -6.54 -20.02 -17.57
N ILE A 112 -7.79 -20.40 -17.25
CA ILE A 112 -8.46 -19.99 -16.01
C ILE A 112 -7.70 -20.52 -14.78
N VAL A 113 -7.26 -21.78 -14.82
CA VAL A 113 -6.46 -22.38 -13.73
C VAL A 113 -5.11 -21.69 -13.61
N ALA A 114 -4.43 -21.41 -14.73
CA ALA A 114 -3.16 -20.69 -14.74
C ALA A 114 -3.30 -19.28 -14.15
N LEU A 115 -4.33 -18.54 -14.57
CA LEU A 115 -4.61 -17.18 -14.10
C LEU A 115 -4.93 -17.18 -12.59
N THR A 116 -5.80 -18.08 -12.14
CA THR A 116 -6.14 -18.28 -10.72
C THR A 116 -4.89 -18.49 -9.86
N ARG A 117 -3.95 -19.33 -10.32
CA ARG A 117 -2.71 -19.64 -9.61
C ARG A 117 -1.74 -18.47 -9.59
N ILE A 118 -1.51 -17.82 -10.74
CA ILE A 118 -0.56 -16.71 -10.87
C ILE A 118 -1.06 -15.50 -10.07
N MET A 119 -2.33 -15.12 -10.24
CA MET A 119 -2.91 -13.98 -9.53
C MET A 119 -2.85 -14.19 -8.02
N SER A 120 -3.26 -15.37 -7.52
CA SER A 120 -3.17 -15.67 -6.09
C SER A 120 -1.73 -15.65 -5.58
N ALA A 121 -0.75 -16.10 -6.38
CA ALA A 121 0.65 -16.01 -6.00
C ALA A 121 1.14 -14.55 -5.91
N VAL A 122 0.73 -13.68 -6.84
CA VAL A 122 1.04 -12.25 -6.80
C VAL A 122 0.40 -11.59 -5.59
N PHE A 123 -0.89 -11.85 -5.33
CA PHE A 123 -1.59 -11.32 -4.16
C PHE A 123 -0.91 -11.73 -2.85
N ARG A 124 -0.51 -12.99 -2.70
CA ARG A 124 0.22 -13.47 -1.51
C ARG A 124 1.59 -12.84 -1.33
N LYS A 125 2.30 -12.47 -2.41
CA LYS A 125 3.56 -11.74 -2.30
C LYS A 125 3.36 -10.36 -1.65
N GLY A 126 2.19 -9.77 -1.85
CA GLY A 126 1.84 -8.45 -1.34
C GLY A 126 2.49 -7.31 -2.13
N GLY A 127 2.59 -6.15 -1.49
CA GLY A 127 3.01 -4.91 -2.15
C GLY A 127 1.91 -4.26 -2.98
N ASP A 128 2.30 -3.51 -4.00
CA ASP A 128 1.37 -2.88 -4.92
C ASP A 128 0.91 -3.88 -5.98
N VAL A 129 -0.35 -4.31 -5.88
CA VAL A 129 -1.01 -5.23 -6.81
C VAL A 129 -1.88 -4.49 -7.83
N THR A 130 -1.96 -3.16 -7.77
CA THR A 130 -2.80 -2.36 -8.68
C THR A 130 -2.31 -2.45 -10.12
N PHE A 131 -0.99 -2.56 -10.33
CA PHE A 131 -0.43 -2.76 -11.68
C PHE A 131 -1.03 -3.99 -12.37
N LEU A 132 -1.25 -5.09 -11.64
CA LEU A 132 -1.83 -6.31 -12.21
C LEU A 132 -3.27 -6.05 -12.68
N VAL A 133 -4.02 -5.29 -11.90
CA VAL A 133 -5.39 -4.89 -12.23
C VAL A 133 -5.42 -4.02 -13.49
N ASP A 134 -4.50 -3.07 -13.60
CA ASP A 134 -4.39 -2.19 -14.75
C ASP A 134 -4.01 -2.95 -16.03
N GLU A 135 -3.03 -3.87 -15.92
CA GLU A 135 -2.65 -4.77 -17.02
C GLU A 135 -3.82 -5.66 -17.45
N MET A 136 -4.58 -6.21 -16.49
CA MET A 136 -5.77 -7.03 -16.81
C MET A 136 -6.85 -6.23 -17.52
N LYS A 137 -7.11 -4.99 -17.10
CA LYS A 137 -8.09 -4.08 -17.73
C LYS A 137 -7.67 -3.70 -19.16
N ALA A 138 -6.38 -3.69 -19.45
CA ALA A 138 -5.83 -3.42 -20.78
C ALA A 138 -5.93 -4.62 -21.76
N VAL A 139 -6.18 -5.84 -21.26
CA VAL A 139 -6.36 -7.02 -22.12
C VAL A 139 -7.64 -6.90 -22.94
N PHE A 140 -7.52 -7.00 -24.26
CA PHE A 140 -8.64 -6.97 -25.20
C PHE A 140 -8.88 -8.36 -25.83
N ASP A 141 -10.15 -8.66 -26.11
CA ASP A 141 -10.53 -9.83 -26.90
C ASP A 141 -10.45 -9.43 -28.39
N PRO A 142 -9.73 -10.18 -29.25
CA PRO A 142 -9.68 -9.90 -30.69
C PRO A 142 -11.05 -9.91 -31.37
N ARG A 143 -12.08 -10.47 -30.73
CA ARG A 143 -13.47 -10.48 -31.19
C ARG A 143 -14.25 -9.21 -30.81
N GLY A 144 -13.61 -8.25 -30.13
CA GLY A 144 -14.17 -6.92 -29.84
C GLY A 144 -14.82 -6.76 -28.47
N GLY A 145 -14.71 -7.74 -27.58
CA GLY A 145 -15.29 -7.68 -26.24
C GLY A 145 -16.82 -7.86 -26.24
N TYR A 146 -17.49 -7.41 -25.17
CA TYR A 146 -18.94 -7.54 -25.02
C TYR A 146 -19.53 -6.51 -24.06
N PHE A 147 -20.86 -6.39 -24.05
CA PHE A 147 -21.58 -5.58 -23.08
C PHE A 147 -22.18 -6.46 -21.98
N LYS A 148 -22.03 -6.05 -20.73
CA LYS A 148 -22.72 -6.67 -19.60
C LYS A 148 -24.19 -6.28 -19.57
N ALA A 149 -24.97 -7.05 -18.81
CA ALA A 149 -26.30 -6.60 -18.38
C ALA A 149 -26.16 -5.23 -17.68
N GLY A 150 -26.92 -4.23 -18.16
CA GLY A 150 -26.78 -2.84 -17.73
C GLY A 150 -26.01 -1.93 -18.69
N GLY A 151 -25.54 -2.45 -19.84
CA GLY A 151 -24.98 -1.62 -20.92
C GLY A 151 -23.52 -1.20 -20.72
N VAL A 152 -22.82 -1.76 -19.73
CA VAL A 152 -21.40 -1.48 -19.49
C VAL A 152 -20.55 -2.32 -20.44
N TYR A 153 -19.72 -1.66 -21.24
CA TYR A 153 -18.78 -2.32 -22.17
C TYR A 153 -17.60 -2.96 -21.41
N MET A 154 -17.20 -4.15 -21.85
CA MET A 154 -16.04 -4.88 -21.36
C MET A 154 -15.13 -5.27 -22.55
N PRO A 155 -13.86 -4.85 -22.57
CA PRO A 155 -12.93 -5.18 -23.65
C PRO A 155 -12.64 -6.68 -23.80
N SER A 156 -12.63 -7.41 -22.68
CA SER A 156 -12.41 -8.84 -22.64
C SER A 156 -12.94 -9.43 -21.34
N LEU A 157 -12.94 -10.77 -21.29
CA LEU A 157 -13.21 -11.52 -20.07
C LEU A 157 -12.18 -11.25 -18.97
N VAL A 158 -10.91 -11.06 -19.36
CA VAL A 158 -9.81 -10.75 -18.42
C VAL A 158 -9.96 -9.33 -17.86
N ALA A 159 -10.39 -8.38 -18.69
CA ALA A 159 -10.68 -7.02 -18.24
C ALA A 159 -11.86 -6.99 -17.26
N GLU A 160 -12.88 -7.83 -17.46
CA GLU A 160 -13.96 -7.99 -16.48
C GLU A 160 -13.46 -8.58 -15.15
N LEU A 161 -12.54 -9.56 -15.19
CA LEU A 161 -11.90 -10.07 -13.97
C LEU A 161 -11.11 -8.98 -13.24
N GLY A 162 -10.36 -8.16 -13.97
CA GLY A 162 -9.66 -7.01 -13.42
C GLY A 162 -10.59 -5.94 -12.85
N ALA A 163 -11.83 -5.83 -13.32
CA ALA A 163 -12.82 -4.91 -12.75
C ALA A 163 -13.49 -5.43 -11.47
N ILE A 164 -13.37 -6.74 -11.17
CA ILE A 164 -13.88 -7.35 -9.93
C ILE A 164 -12.89 -7.20 -8.79
N VAL A 165 -11.59 -7.27 -9.10
CA VAL A 165 -10.48 -7.04 -8.15
C VAL A 165 -10.35 -5.55 -7.87
#